data_AF-A0A1C5F653-F1
#
_entry.id   AF-A0A1C5F653-F1
#
_cell.length_a   1.000
_cell.length_b   1.000
_cell.length_c   1.000
_cell.angle_alpha   90.00
_cell.angle_beta   90.00
_cell.angle_gamma   90.00
#
_symmetry.space_group_name_H-M   'P 1'
#
loop_
_entity.id
_entity.type
_entity.pdbx_description
1 polymer ?
#
loop_
_entity_poly.entity_id
_entity_poly.type
_entity_poly.pdbx_seq_one_letter_code
_entity_poly.pdbx_strand_id
1 'polypeptide(L)'
;MAAQDAAVQSAGPAVDPVCDTGHDSVRDREIDGEQRHLDQVYRRLEEKIHEAEFLMHDAAKRGQVGTPGALAERDAQVFRAGIHLNRLNNEFEDFLFGRIDLLPGKDGQKGPDGAYTSVEPADDAIRPDRTADIAETLHIGRIGVLDSDYSPLVIDWRAPAAAPFYRSTPVDPGRVVRRRVIRSKGRKVLGVEDDLMRPELTASLDGAALPVIGDGALMAALGQARSHTMRDIVSSIQAEQDLVIRAPAASVTEVSGGPGTGKTAVALHRAAYLLYQDRRRYAGGILVVSPTPLLVAYTEGVLPSLGEEGQVAIRAVGSLVDGAEATAYDEPAVARVKGSARMLKVLRKAARGALEGTTATAPGGRGGGGRGGRTGRTVSAGAGALTGQL
;
A
#
# COMPACT_ATOMS: atom_id res chain seq x y z
N MET A 1 -41.48 41.87 61.63
CA MET A 1 -40.30 42.47 60.96
C MET A 1 -39.12 41.57 61.31
N ALA A 2 -38.93 40.47 60.56
CA ALA A 2 -38.11 40.38 59.35
C ALA A 2 -36.61 40.36 59.71
N ALA A 3 -35.74 39.49 59.19
CA ALA A 3 -35.83 38.26 58.41
C ALA A 3 -34.41 37.63 58.45
N GLN A 4 -34.31 36.41 57.93
CA GLN A 4 -33.10 35.61 57.65
C GLN A 4 -31.93 36.41 57.05
N ASP A 5 -30.69 35.98 57.31
CA ASP A 5 -29.88 35.43 56.23
C ASP A 5 -28.67 34.62 56.72
N ALA A 6 -28.49 33.47 56.09
CA ALA A 6 -27.35 32.58 56.20
C ALA A 6 -26.29 33.03 55.19
N ALA A 7 -25.03 33.12 55.62
CA ALA A 7 -23.90 33.33 54.73
C ALA A 7 -22.77 32.35 55.06
N VAL A 8 -22.61 31.41 54.13
CA VAL A 8 -21.53 30.45 53.95
C VAL A 8 -20.34 31.17 53.29
N GLN A 9 -19.12 30.63 53.50
CA GLN A 9 -17.83 30.89 52.82
C GLN A 9 -16.96 32.08 53.25
N SER A 10 -15.79 31.75 53.79
CA SER A 10 -14.50 32.08 53.15
C SER A 10 -13.41 31.13 53.63
N ALA A 11 -13.35 29.94 53.02
CA ALA A 11 -12.14 29.14 53.05
C ALA A 11 -11.03 29.96 52.34
N GLY A 12 -9.93 30.22 53.05
CA GLY A 12 -8.74 30.81 52.44
C GLY A 12 -8.29 29.97 51.25
N PRO A 13 -7.63 30.58 50.24
CA PRO A 13 -7.27 29.87 49.03
C PRO A 13 -6.40 28.68 49.44
N ALA A 14 -6.95 27.47 49.19
CA ALA A 14 -6.14 26.29 49.08
C ALA A 14 -5.05 26.64 48.07
N VAL A 15 -3.80 26.59 48.52
CA VAL A 15 -2.66 26.60 47.62
C VAL A 15 -2.86 25.37 46.75
N ASP A 16 -3.41 25.58 45.55
CA ASP A 16 -3.31 24.61 44.47
C ASP A 16 -1.82 24.25 44.38
N PRO A 17 -1.45 22.96 44.41
CA PRO A 17 -0.14 22.58 43.92
C PRO A 17 -0.16 22.87 42.41
N VAL A 18 0.25 24.09 42.09
CA VAL A 18 0.61 24.53 40.76
C VAL A 18 1.57 23.50 40.19
N CYS A 19 1.14 22.94 39.06
CA CYS A 19 1.95 22.44 37.95
C CYS A 19 3.13 21.54 38.35
N ASP A 20 2.91 20.23 38.21
CA ASP A 20 3.98 19.29 37.89
C ASP A 20 4.68 19.77 36.61
N THR A 21 5.73 20.55 36.82
CA THR A 21 6.65 21.03 35.80
C THR A 21 7.82 20.06 35.83
N GLY A 22 7.92 19.22 34.80
CA GLY A 22 9.17 18.54 34.47
C GLY A 22 9.29 17.09 34.94
N HIS A 23 8.45 16.21 34.40
CA HIS A 23 8.92 14.88 34.03
C HIS A 23 9.01 14.81 32.50
N ASP A 24 10.10 15.36 31.96
CA ASP A 24 10.53 15.09 30.59
C ASP A 24 10.96 13.62 30.55
N SER A 25 9.97 12.73 30.39
CA SER A 25 10.21 11.30 30.48
C SER A 25 11.15 10.89 29.34
N VAL A 26 11.96 9.83 29.53
CA VAL A 26 12.78 9.27 28.44
C VAL A 26 11.91 9.01 27.21
N ARG A 27 10.64 8.64 27.43
CA ARG A 27 9.64 8.47 26.37
C ARG A 27 9.35 9.74 25.59
N ASP A 28 9.13 10.86 26.26
CA ASP A 28 8.81 12.14 25.59
C ASP A 28 10.00 12.64 24.77
N ARG A 29 11.22 12.52 25.30
CA ARG A 29 12.44 12.88 24.57
C ARG A 29 12.65 12.06 23.30
N GLU A 30 12.35 10.77 23.34
CA GLU A 30 12.43 9.91 22.15
C GLU A 30 11.29 10.20 21.16
N ILE A 31 10.08 10.49 21.64
CA ILE A 31 8.96 10.94 20.78
C ILE A 31 9.34 12.24 20.07
N ASP A 32 9.92 13.21 20.78
CA ASP A 32 10.39 14.47 20.21
C ASP A 32 11.57 14.28 19.24
N GLY A 33 12.42 13.27 19.50
CA GLY A 33 13.45 12.83 18.56
C GLY A 33 12.85 12.36 17.24
N GLU A 34 11.90 11.42 17.29
CA GLU A 34 11.22 10.93 16.08
C GLU A 34 10.34 11.99 15.43
N GLN A 35 9.76 12.92 16.20
CA GLN A 35 8.98 14.05 15.68
C GLN A 35 9.86 14.99 14.85
N ARG A 36 11.07 15.33 15.33
CA ARG A 36 12.01 16.16 14.57
C ARG A 36 12.42 15.51 13.25
N HIS A 37 12.62 14.19 13.25
CA HIS A 37 12.89 13.42 12.02
C HIS A 37 11.69 13.47 11.07
N LEU A 38 10.48 13.23 11.59
CA LEU A 38 9.25 13.30 10.79
C LEU A 38 9.05 14.70 10.16
N ASP A 39 9.31 15.76 10.92
CA ASP A 39 9.23 17.14 10.41
C ASP A 39 10.23 17.42 9.28
N GLN A 40 11.45 16.87 9.38
CA GLN A 40 12.44 16.96 8.32
C GLN A 40 11.99 16.22 7.06
N VAL A 41 11.44 15.02 7.21
CA VAL A 41 10.89 14.22 6.10
C VAL A 41 9.76 14.98 5.40
N TYR A 42 8.81 15.52 6.15
CA TYR A 42 7.71 16.28 5.56
C TYR A 42 8.16 17.56 4.88
N ARG A 43 9.13 18.29 5.45
CA ARG A 43 9.72 19.45 4.78
C ARG A 43 10.32 19.06 3.44
N ARG A 44 11.03 17.93 3.40
CA ARG A 44 11.64 17.41 2.17
C ARG A 44 10.60 16.99 1.13
N LEU A 45 9.51 16.36 1.58
CA LEU A 45 8.39 15.99 0.71
C LEU A 45 7.71 17.24 0.13
N GLU A 46 7.46 18.26 0.95
CA GLU A 46 6.91 19.54 0.51
C GLU A 46 7.81 20.19 -0.55
N GLU A 47 9.13 20.26 -0.34
CA GLU A 47 10.06 20.78 -1.35
C GLU A 47 9.94 20.03 -2.68
N LYS A 48 9.83 18.70 -2.64
CA LYS A 48 9.71 17.86 -3.84
C LYS A 48 8.37 18.02 -4.54
N ILE A 49 7.29 18.20 -3.78
CA ILE A 49 5.96 18.51 -4.31
C ILE A 49 6.01 19.87 -5.03
N HIS A 50 6.54 20.92 -4.39
CA HIS A 50 6.64 22.24 -5.00
C HIS A 50 7.53 22.23 -6.25
N GLU A 51 8.64 21.48 -6.24
CA GLU A 51 9.49 21.31 -7.42
C GLU A 51 8.74 20.64 -8.58
N ALA A 52 7.99 19.57 -8.30
CA ALA A 52 7.17 18.88 -9.30
C ALA A 52 6.04 19.76 -9.86
N GLU A 53 5.33 20.48 -9.00
CA GLU A 53 4.28 21.42 -9.38
C GLU A 53 4.83 22.58 -10.22
N PHE A 54 5.99 23.12 -9.84
CA PHE A 54 6.67 24.17 -10.61
C PHE A 54 7.02 23.69 -12.01
N LEU A 55 7.59 22.49 -12.15
CA LEU A 55 7.91 21.88 -13.45
C LEU A 55 6.66 21.70 -14.31
N MET A 56 5.55 21.24 -13.72
CA MET A 56 4.27 21.11 -14.44
C MET A 56 3.74 22.47 -14.90
N HIS A 57 3.79 23.49 -14.04
CA HIS A 57 3.33 24.84 -14.38
C HIS A 57 4.20 25.53 -15.43
N ASP A 58 5.53 25.39 -15.35
CA ASP A 58 6.46 25.94 -16.35
C ASP A 58 6.27 25.26 -17.72
N ALA A 59 6.09 23.94 -17.74
CA ALA A 59 5.77 23.19 -18.95
C ALA A 59 4.44 23.64 -19.59
N ALA A 60 3.41 23.89 -18.77
CA ALA A 60 2.13 24.41 -19.25
C ALA A 60 2.25 25.83 -19.86
N LYS A 61 3.08 26.70 -19.29
CA LYS A 61 3.30 28.08 -19.77
C LYS A 61 4.08 28.14 -21.10
N ARG A 62 4.97 27.19 -21.36
CA ARG A 62 5.74 27.10 -22.63
C ARG A 62 4.93 26.48 -23.78
N GLY A 63 3.59 26.48 -23.67
CA GLY A 63 2.65 25.71 -24.49
C GLY A 63 2.57 26.03 -25.99
N GLN A 64 3.22 27.08 -26.49
CA GLN A 64 2.91 27.62 -27.83
C GLN A 64 4.08 27.66 -28.83
N VAL A 65 5.33 27.35 -28.44
CA VAL A 65 6.47 27.44 -29.37
C VAL A 65 7.46 26.30 -29.13
N GLY A 66 7.63 25.43 -30.14
CA GLY A 66 8.62 24.35 -30.09
C GLY A 66 8.54 23.43 -31.31
N THR A 67 9.61 22.68 -31.56
CA THR A 67 9.61 21.58 -32.53
C THR A 67 8.74 20.42 -32.00
N PRO A 68 8.22 19.52 -32.86
CA PRO A 68 7.45 18.36 -32.41
C PRO A 68 8.18 17.49 -31.37
N GLY A 69 9.51 17.38 -31.47
CA GLY A 69 10.33 16.66 -30.47
C GLY A 69 10.32 17.34 -29.10
N ALA A 70 10.42 18.66 -29.05
CA ALA A 70 10.35 19.42 -27.80
C ALA A 70 8.98 19.30 -27.11
N LEU A 71 7.89 19.23 -27.88
CA LEU A 71 6.55 18.99 -27.35
C LEU A 71 6.42 17.58 -26.76
N ALA A 72 6.97 16.56 -27.43
CA ALA A 72 6.94 15.18 -26.94
C ALA A 72 7.77 15.01 -25.65
N GLU A 73 8.97 15.60 -25.59
CA GLU A 73 9.80 15.60 -24.37
C GLU A 73 9.11 16.32 -23.21
N ARG A 74 8.45 17.45 -23.48
CA ARG A 74 7.65 18.18 -22.50
C ARG A 74 6.50 17.32 -21.97
N ASP A 75 5.72 16.72 -22.86
CA ASP A 75 4.57 15.90 -22.46
C ASP A 75 5.02 14.70 -21.62
N ALA A 76 6.18 14.09 -21.97
CA ALA A 76 6.80 13.05 -21.15
C ALA A 76 7.25 13.56 -19.77
N GLN A 77 7.81 14.77 -19.68
CA GLN A 77 8.20 15.40 -18.40
C GLN A 77 6.97 15.71 -17.53
N VAL A 78 5.92 16.30 -18.10
CA VAL A 78 4.67 16.60 -17.39
C VAL A 78 4.01 15.33 -16.89
N PHE A 79 3.95 14.29 -17.73
CA PHE A 79 3.41 13.00 -17.36
C PHE A 79 4.19 12.37 -16.18
N ARG A 80 5.53 12.40 -16.24
CA ARG A 80 6.38 11.90 -15.13
C ARG A 80 6.21 12.70 -13.85
N ALA A 81 6.15 14.02 -13.95
CA ALA A 81 5.92 14.90 -12.80
C ALA A 81 4.54 14.66 -12.18
N GLY A 82 3.50 14.46 -13.01
CA GLY A 82 2.15 14.13 -12.55
C GLY A 82 2.07 12.79 -11.81
N ILE A 83 2.72 11.73 -12.33
CA ILE A 83 2.83 10.44 -11.62
C ILE A 83 3.55 10.63 -10.28
N HIS A 84 4.63 11.41 -10.26
CA HIS A 84 5.39 11.65 -9.04
C HIS A 84 4.55 12.40 -8.00
N LEU A 85 3.83 13.44 -8.41
CA LEU A 85 2.95 14.23 -7.55
C LEU A 85 1.81 13.39 -6.97
N ASN A 86 1.13 12.58 -7.78
CA ASN A 86 0.06 11.68 -7.30
C ASN A 86 0.57 10.71 -6.23
N ARG A 87 1.78 10.16 -6.41
CA ARG A 87 2.41 9.30 -5.39
C ARG A 87 2.67 10.06 -4.09
N LEU A 88 3.15 11.30 -4.16
CA LEU A 88 3.45 12.10 -2.97
C LEU A 88 2.17 12.59 -2.26
N ASN A 89 1.11 12.90 -3.01
CA ASN A 89 -0.12 13.45 -2.46
C ASN A 89 -1.06 12.41 -1.81
N ASN A 90 -1.03 11.15 -2.26
CA ASN A 90 -1.93 10.12 -1.75
C ASN A 90 -1.54 9.56 -0.37
N GLU A 91 -0.42 9.98 0.22
CA GLU A 91 0.18 9.28 1.37
C GLU A 91 0.51 10.20 2.56
N PHE A 92 -0.50 10.89 3.09
CA PHE A 92 -0.33 11.74 4.27
C PHE A 92 -0.65 11.08 5.61
N GLU A 93 -1.15 9.84 5.65
CA GLU A 93 -1.40 9.12 6.91
C GLU A 93 -0.44 7.93 7.08
N ASP A 94 0.11 7.79 8.29
CA ASP A 94 0.97 6.68 8.72
C ASP A 94 2.19 6.42 7.82
N PHE A 95 2.83 7.50 7.39
CA PHE A 95 3.96 7.48 6.45
C PHE A 95 5.20 6.77 7.01
N LEU A 96 5.60 7.14 8.23
CA LEU A 96 6.77 6.64 8.94
C LEU A 96 6.28 5.77 10.10
N PHE A 97 6.66 4.49 10.11
CA PHE A 97 6.15 3.55 11.11
C PHE A 97 7.23 2.72 11.79
N GLY A 98 8.48 2.79 11.33
CA GLY A 98 9.54 1.96 11.87
C GLY A 98 10.90 2.64 11.88
N ARG A 99 11.75 2.18 12.77
CA ARG A 99 13.18 2.46 12.79
C ARG A 99 13.93 1.21 13.23
N ILE A 100 15.08 0.94 12.61
CA ILE A 100 16.01 -0.10 13.06
C ILE A 100 17.39 0.50 13.30
N ASP A 101 18.01 0.10 14.40
CA ASP A 101 19.37 0.48 14.75
C ASP A 101 20.27 -0.74 14.54
N LEU A 102 21.30 -0.57 13.72
CA LEU A 102 22.09 -1.67 13.15
C LEU A 102 23.57 -1.55 13.51
N LEU A 103 24.16 -2.70 13.79
CA LEU A 103 25.61 -2.88 13.90
C LEU A 103 26.32 -2.67 12.55
N PRO A 104 27.62 -2.36 12.52
CA PRO A 104 28.39 -2.27 11.28
C PRO A 104 28.31 -3.59 10.48
N GLY A 105 28.20 -3.48 9.16
CA GLY A 105 28.15 -4.64 8.26
C GLY A 105 29.52 -5.27 8.05
N LYS A 106 29.56 -6.60 7.96
CA LYS A 106 30.79 -7.39 7.79
C LYS A 106 31.64 -7.02 6.57
N ASP A 107 31.00 -6.64 5.47
CA ASP A 107 31.67 -6.25 4.23
C ASP A 107 32.06 -4.77 4.19
N GLY A 108 31.53 -3.95 5.11
CA GLY A 108 31.73 -2.49 5.11
C GLY A 108 31.14 -1.78 3.88
N GLN A 109 30.40 -2.47 3.01
CA GLN A 109 29.88 -1.90 1.75
C GLN A 109 28.44 -1.43 1.92
N LYS A 110 28.11 -0.32 1.26
CA LYS A 110 26.76 0.24 1.23
C LYS A 110 26.13 0.08 -0.15
N GLY A 111 24.85 -0.26 -0.17
CA GLY A 111 24.04 -0.38 -1.36
C GLY A 111 23.64 0.99 -1.94
N PRO A 112 22.94 0.99 -3.08
CA PRO A 112 22.40 2.21 -3.72
C PRO A 112 21.39 2.95 -2.85
N ASP A 113 20.78 2.25 -1.89
CA ASP A 113 19.86 2.77 -0.87
C ASP A 113 20.58 3.33 0.36
N GLY A 114 21.92 3.36 0.36
CA GLY A 114 22.74 3.93 1.44
C GLY A 114 22.90 3.04 2.67
N ALA A 115 22.25 1.88 2.71
CA ALA A 115 22.32 0.90 3.78
C ALA A 115 23.44 -0.12 3.53
N TYR A 116 24.04 -0.68 4.58
CA TYR A 116 25.05 -1.74 4.41
C TYR A 116 24.46 -3.00 3.74
N THR A 117 25.22 -3.61 2.83
CA THR A 117 24.77 -4.80 2.06
C THR A 117 24.81 -6.09 2.86
N SER A 118 25.77 -6.24 3.78
CA SER A 118 25.85 -7.42 4.64
C SER A 118 24.69 -7.49 5.63
N VAL A 119 24.10 -8.67 5.76
CA VAL A 119 23.12 -9.01 6.80
C VAL A 119 23.82 -9.41 8.10
N GLU A 120 25.07 -9.86 8.02
CA GLU A 120 25.91 -10.23 9.17
C GLU A 120 26.68 -9.02 9.72
N PRO A 121 26.78 -8.89 11.06
CA PRO A 121 27.59 -7.86 11.68
C PRO A 121 29.09 -8.10 11.44
N ALA A 122 29.88 -7.04 11.48
CA ALA A 122 31.33 -7.13 11.48
C ALA A 122 31.84 -7.93 12.70
N ASP A 123 32.98 -8.60 12.54
CA ASP A 123 33.52 -9.50 13.56
C ASP A 123 33.90 -8.75 14.86
N ASP A 124 34.22 -7.46 14.76
CA ASP A 124 34.55 -6.56 15.86
C ASP A 124 33.39 -5.65 16.28
N ALA A 125 32.19 -5.83 15.69
CA ALA A 125 31.01 -5.00 15.97
C ALA A 125 30.58 -5.08 17.45
N ILE A 126 30.77 -6.24 18.07
CA ILE A 126 30.43 -6.49 19.47
C ILE A 126 31.73 -6.71 20.24
N ARG A 127 31.98 -5.82 21.20
CA ARG A 127 33.17 -5.89 22.06
C ARG A 127 33.06 -7.05 23.07
N PRO A 128 34.18 -7.53 23.63
CA PRO A 128 34.17 -8.63 24.60
C PRO A 128 33.34 -8.36 25.86
N ASP A 129 33.14 -7.09 26.22
CA ASP A 129 32.31 -6.64 27.33
C ASP A 129 30.80 -6.53 26.99
N ARG A 130 30.40 -7.00 25.80
CA ARG A 130 29.04 -6.91 25.26
C ARG A 130 28.55 -5.49 25.02
N THR A 131 29.47 -4.57 24.77
CA THR A 131 29.13 -3.24 24.26
C THR A 131 29.26 -3.19 22.74
N ALA A 132 28.47 -2.33 22.10
CA ALA A 132 28.61 -2.04 20.68
C ALA A 132 28.17 -0.62 20.35
N ASP A 133 28.70 -0.08 19.26
CA ASP A 133 28.23 1.18 18.69
C ASP A 133 27.32 0.90 17.49
N ILE A 134 26.19 1.60 17.46
CA ILE A 134 25.29 1.62 16.33
C ILE A 134 25.99 2.34 15.18
N ALA A 135 26.15 1.66 14.05
CA ALA A 135 26.81 2.22 12.87
C ALA A 135 25.83 2.88 11.91
N GLU A 136 24.57 2.43 11.89
CA GLU A 136 23.53 3.03 11.06
C GLU A 136 22.15 2.94 11.72
N THR A 137 21.35 3.95 11.46
CA THR A 137 19.92 3.98 11.79
C THR A 137 19.15 4.07 10.48
N LEU A 138 18.19 3.17 10.28
CA LEU A 138 17.32 3.21 9.11
C LEU A 138 15.89 3.44 9.56
N HIS A 139 15.28 4.51 9.08
CA HIS A 139 13.84 4.78 9.24
C HIS A 139 13.08 4.12 8.09
N ILE A 140 12.02 3.38 8.41
CA ILE A 140 11.21 2.62 7.44
C ILE A 140 9.86 3.30 7.29
N GLY A 141 9.46 3.53 6.05
CA GLY A 141 8.18 4.12 5.69
C GLY A 141 7.60 3.57 4.41
N ARG A 142 6.45 4.11 4.03
CA ARG A 142 5.70 3.69 2.83
C ARG A 142 6.44 4.00 1.53
N ILE A 143 7.08 5.17 1.47
CA ILE A 143 7.87 5.62 0.31
C ILE A 143 9.27 6.00 0.80
N GLY A 144 10.27 5.72 -0.05
CA GLY A 144 11.63 6.18 0.18
C GLY A 144 11.79 7.69 -0.05
N VAL A 145 12.42 8.38 0.89
CA VAL A 145 12.70 9.83 0.81
C VAL A 145 14.19 10.05 0.94
N LEU A 146 14.75 10.82 0.01
CA LEU A 146 16.15 11.24 0.03
C LEU A 146 16.24 12.71 0.43
N ASP A 147 17.28 13.09 1.17
CA ASP A 147 17.57 14.49 1.48
C ASP A 147 18.13 15.26 0.26
N SER A 148 18.72 16.43 0.50
CA SER A 148 19.38 17.24 -0.52
C SER A 148 20.68 16.64 -1.04
N ASP A 149 21.38 15.86 -0.21
CA ASP A 149 22.67 15.24 -0.49
C ASP A 149 22.51 13.80 -1.01
N TYR A 150 21.28 13.41 -1.33
CA TYR A 150 20.87 12.07 -1.77
C TYR A 150 21.09 10.96 -0.72
N SER A 151 21.20 11.32 0.55
CA SER A 151 21.20 10.37 1.65
C SER A 151 19.77 9.96 2.00
N PRO A 152 19.54 8.68 2.36
CA PRO A 152 18.21 8.19 2.70
C PRO A 152 17.71 8.77 4.03
N LEU A 153 16.63 9.55 3.99
CA LEU A 153 15.88 9.95 5.19
C LEU A 153 14.86 8.89 5.60
N VAL A 154 14.25 8.24 4.61
CA VAL A 154 13.30 7.13 4.80
C VAL A 154 13.59 6.06 3.76
N ILE A 155 13.66 4.82 4.22
CA ILE A 155 13.77 3.62 3.41
C ILE A 155 12.35 3.13 3.09
N ASP A 156 12.08 2.91 1.80
CA ASP A 156 10.84 2.29 1.34
C ASP A 156 10.74 0.87 1.91
N TRP A 157 9.58 0.50 2.45
CA TRP A 157 9.35 -0.83 3.01
C TRP A 157 9.66 -1.97 2.04
N ARG A 158 9.59 -1.73 0.73
CA ARG A 158 9.89 -2.71 -0.33
C ARG A 158 11.38 -2.89 -0.56
N ALA A 159 12.21 -1.96 -0.12
CA ALA A 159 13.66 -2.05 -0.27
C ALA A 159 14.22 -3.29 0.45
N PRO A 160 15.27 -3.95 -0.08
CA PRO A 160 15.94 -5.05 0.60
C PRO A 160 16.43 -4.66 2.01
N ALA A 161 16.92 -3.43 2.17
CA ALA A 161 17.38 -2.90 3.46
C ALA A 161 16.27 -2.80 4.54
N ALA A 162 15.00 -2.78 4.16
CA ALA A 162 13.88 -2.80 5.10
C ALA A 162 13.50 -4.22 5.58
N ALA A 163 13.97 -5.28 4.92
CA ALA A 163 13.63 -6.66 5.28
C ALA A 163 13.93 -7.03 6.75
N PRO A 164 15.06 -6.58 7.35
CA PRO A 164 15.36 -6.85 8.76
C PRO A 164 14.31 -6.31 9.74
N PHE A 165 13.60 -5.23 9.41
CA PHE A 165 12.53 -4.71 10.28
C PHE A 165 11.43 -5.77 10.53
N TYR A 166 11.08 -6.53 9.49
CA TYR A 166 10.03 -7.57 9.56
C TYR A 166 10.55 -8.95 9.97
N ARG A 167 11.78 -9.29 9.56
CA ARG A 167 12.31 -10.66 9.71
C ARG A 167 13.14 -10.88 10.96
N SER A 168 13.79 -9.85 11.48
CA SER A 168 14.73 -10.03 12.59
C SER A 168 13.98 -10.43 13.84
N THR A 169 14.55 -11.40 14.55
CA THR A 169 14.06 -11.89 15.84
C THR A 169 15.21 -11.94 16.83
N PRO A 170 14.95 -12.05 18.15
CA PRO A 170 16.03 -12.23 19.12
C PRO A 170 16.88 -13.50 18.90
N VAL A 171 16.34 -14.51 18.19
CA VAL A 171 17.05 -15.75 17.88
C VAL A 171 17.93 -15.61 16.63
N ASP A 172 17.44 -14.88 15.63
CA ASP A 172 18.17 -14.52 14.42
C ASP A 172 18.09 -13.00 14.17
N PRO A 173 18.92 -12.23 14.90
CA PRO A 173 18.84 -10.77 14.89
C PRO A 173 19.57 -10.14 13.70
N GLY A 174 20.41 -10.90 12.99
CA GLY A 174 21.36 -10.36 12.02
C GLY A 174 22.18 -9.21 12.63
N ARG A 175 22.12 -8.02 12.00
CA ARG A 175 22.75 -6.79 12.48
C ARG A 175 21.86 -5.92 13.37
N VAL A 176 20.57 -6.22 13.48
CA VAL A 176 19.63 -5.38 14.20
C VAL A 176 19.90 -5.50 15.70
N VAL A 177 20.00 -4.36 16.37
CA VAL A 177 20.08 -4.28 17.83
C VAL A 177 18.71 -3.95 18.41
N ARG A 178 18.10 -2.91 17.87
CA ARG A 178 16.80 -2.39 18.31
C ARG A 178 15.91 -2.17 17.10
N ARG A 179 14.65 -2.57 17.24
CA ARG A 179 13.56 -2.24 16.35
C ARG A 179 12.60 -1.34 17.10
N ARG A 180 12.39 -0.14 16.60
CA ARG A 180 11.40 0.81 17.10
C ARG A 180 10.19 0.82 16.19
N VAL A 181 9.01 0.64 16.76
CA VAL A 181 7.72 0.87 16.11
C VAL A 181 7.29 2.29 16.43
N ILE A 182 7.00 3.07 15.40
CA ILE A 182 6.58 4.46 15.50
C ILE A 182 5.11 4.53 15.14
N ARG A 183 4.27 5.02 16.07
CA ARG A 183 2.88 5.33 15.77
C ARG A 183 2.80 6.80 15.45
N SER A 184 2.61 7.13 14.17
CA SER A 184 2.31 8.50 13.74
C SER A 184 0.84 8.62 13.35
N LYS A 185 0.31 9.85 13.29
CA LYS A 185 -0.90 10.17 12.56
C LYS A 185 -0.70 11.53 11.90
N GLY A 186 -0.75 11.55 10.57
CA GLY A 186 -0.32 12.73 9.83
C GLY A 186 1.10 13.12 10.21
N ARG A 187 1.30 14.42 10.47
CA ARG A 187 2.58 14.99 10.87
C ARG A 187 2.97 14.80 12.33
N LYS A 188 2.19 14.05 13.11
CA LYS A 188 2.40 13.92 14.56
C LYS A 188 2.80 12.51 14.94
N VAL A 189 3.90 12.37 15.69
CA VAL A 189 4.26 11.13 16.39
C VAL A 189 3.40 11.01 17.65
N LEU A 190 2.64 9.94 17.74
CA LEU A 190 1.76 9.61 18.86
C LEU A 190 2.45 8.77 19.92
N GLY A 191 3.46 7.98 19.53
CA GLY A 191 4.23 7.19 20.47
C GLY A 191 5.23 6.27 19.78
N VAL A 192 6.18 5.80 20.57
CA VAL A 192 7.22 4.85 20.15
C VAL A 192 7.24 3.65 21.10
N GLU A 193 7.59 2.49 20.56
CA GLU A 193 7.77 1.24 21.30
C GLU A 193 8.99 0.51 20.74
N ASP A 194 9.88 0.06 21.62
CA ASP A 194 11.14 -0.59 21.26
C ASP A 194 11.07 -2.10 21.54
N ASP A 195 11.62 -2.86 20.60
CA ASP A 195 11.86 -4.29 20.70
C ASP A 195 13.36 -4.55 20.49
N LEU A 196 13.98 -5.27 21.44
CA LEU A 196 15.40 -5.54 21.42
C LEU A 196 15.65 -6.91 20.79
N MET A 197 16.41 -6.91 19.70
CA MET A 197 16.85 -8.14 19.06
C MET A 197 18.07 -8.74 19.76
N ARG A 198 18.80 -7.93 20.55
CA ARG A 198 19.99 -8.34 21.32
C ARG A 198 19.92 -7.78 22.75
N PRO A 199 19.04 -8.29 23.62
CA PRO A 199 18.82 -7.75 24.97
C PRO A 199 20.05 -7.83 25.89
N GLU A 200 21.00 -8.73 25.60
CA GLU A 200 22.26 -8.90 26.32
C GLU A 200 23.33 -7.84 26.00
N LEU A 201 23.08 -7.01 24.98
CA LEU A 201 24.03 -6.01 24.47
C LEU A 201 23.72 -4.63 25.04
N THR A 202 24.75 -3.91 25.49
CA THR A 202 24.65 -2.47 25.79
C THR A 202 25.11 -1.68 24.58
N ALA A 203 24.17 -1.10 23.84
CA ALA A 203 24.49 -0.32 22.65
C ALA A 203 24.57 1.18 22.93
N SER A 204 25.45 1.87 22.21
CA SER A 204 25.53 3.33 22.14
C SER A 204 25.28 3.85 20.74
N LEU A 205 24.60 5.00 20.65
CA LEU A 205 24.45 5.79 19.43
C LEU A 205 25.04 7.18 19.72
N ASP A 206 25.99 7.61 18.89
CA ASP A 206 26.68 8.90 19.03
C ASP A 206 27.28 9.14 20.43
N GLY A 207 27.81 8.08 21.05
CA GLY A 207 28.42 8.13 22.38
C GLY A 207 27.45 8.17 23.56
N ALA A 208 26.13 8.16 23.31
CA ALA A 208 25.11 8.03 24.34
C ALA A 208 24.56 6.59 24.39
N ALA A 209 24.27 6.08 25.58
CA ALA A 209 23.62 4.78 25.73
C ALA A 209 22.23 4.81 25.07
N LEU A 210 21.92 3.77 24.30
CA LEU A 210 20.68 3.67 23.54
C LEU A 210 19.50 3.49 24.52
N PRO A 211 18.59 4.47 24.65
CA PRO A 211 17.44 4.34 25.54
C PRO A 211 16.46 3.30 24.99
N VAL A 212 15.83 2.55 25.88
CA VAL A 212 14.86 1.50 25.49
C VAL A 212 13.51 1.86 26.10
N ILE A 213 12.50 2.00 25.24
CA ILE A 213 11.14 2.32 25.65
C ILE A 213 10.24 1.10 25.46
N GLY A 214 9.83 0.48 26.56
CA GLY A 214 8.73 -0.49 26.56
C GLY A 214 8.86 -1.58 27.63
N ASP A 215 7.71 -2.01 28.15
CA ASP A 215 7.46 -3.37 28.62
C ASP A 215 6.72 -4.09 27.48
N GLY A 216 7.22 -5.25 27.07
CA GLY A 216 6.99 -5.84 25.75
C GLY A 216 5.55 -5.96 25.22
N ALA A 217 5.41 -5.71 23.92
CA ALA A 217 4.59 -6.40 22.91
C ALA A 217 3.07 -6.63 23.10
N LEU A 218 2.44 -6.34 24.24
CA LEU A 218 1.06 -6.80 24.52
C LEU A 218 -0.05 -5.77 24.24
N MET A 219 0.26 -4.46 24.12
CA MET A 219 -0.77 -3.42 24.02
C MET A 219 -0.95 -2.79 22.61
N ALA A 220 -0.07 -3.08 21.65
CA ALA A 220 -0.16 -2.48 20.30
C ALA A 220 -1.22 -3.14 19.39
N ALA A 221 -1.75 -4.32 19.74
CA ALA A 221 -2.63 -5.10 18.87
C ALA A 221 -4.14 -4.92 19.12
N LEU A 222 -4.54 -4.25 20.21
CA LEU A 222 -5.94 -4.22 20.66
C LEU A 222 -6.49 -2.79 20.67
N GLY A 223 -6.99 -2.35 19.51
CA GLY A 223 -7.82 -1.14 19.46
C GLY A 223 -7.89 -0.48 18.10
N GLN A 224 -8.37 -1.16 17.07
CA GLN A 224 -8.66 -0.51 15.79
C GLN A 224 -10.01 -1.00 15.25
N ALA A 225 -10.93 -0.06 15.05
CA ALA A 225 -12.28 -0.32 14.55
C ALA A 225 -12.26 -0.98 13.16
N ARG A 226 -13.15 -1.95 12.96
CA ARG A 226 -13.38 -2.63 11.68
C ARG A 226 -13.93 -1.61 10.67
N SER A 227 -13.16 -1.31 9.63
CA SER A 227 -13.61 -0.50 8.49
C SER A 227 -14.39 -1.35 7.49
N HIS A 228 -15.21 -0.69 6.66
CA HIS A 228 -15.87 -1.30 5.50
C HIS A 228 -14.92 -1.52 4.31
N THR A 229 -13.69 -0.99 4.36
CA THR A 229 -12.63 -1.15 3.37
C THR A 229 -11.40 -1.82 3.97
N MET A 230 -10.65 -2.59 3.16
CA MET A 230 -9.37 -3.13 3.58
C MET A 230 -8.35 -1.99 3.73
N ARG A 231 -7.68 -1.92 4.87
CA ARG A 231 -6.51 -1.05 5.07
C ARG A 231 -5.26 -1.78 4.64
N ASP A 232 -4.22 -1.06 4.24
CA ASP A 232 -2.92 -1.68 4.07
C ASP A 232 -2.39 -2.20 5.42
N ILE A 233 -1.41 -3.10 5.35
CA ILE A 233 -0.87 -3.78 6.53
C ILE A 233 0.62 -3.51 6.73
N VAL A 234 1.23 -2.59 5.98
CA VAL A 234 2.70 -2.42 5.86
C VAL A 234 3.38 -2.29 7.22
N SER A 235 2.80 -1.54 8.16
CA SER A 235 3.35 -1.38 9.52
C SER A 235 3.20 -2.61 10.42
N SER A 236 2.37 -3.57 10.04
CA SER A 236 1.98 -4.76 10.80
C SER A 236 2.32 -6.09 10.11
N ILE A 237 3.08 -6.05 9.00
CA ILE A 237 3.49 -7.25 8.26
C ILE A 237 4.26 -8.16 9.20
N GLN A 238 3.82 -9.41 9.29
CA GLN A 238 4.50 -10.43 10.09
C GLN A 238 5.66 -11.06 9.31
N ALA A 239 6.64 -11.64 10.01
CA ALA A 239 7.81 -12.26 9.38
C ALA A 239 7.43 -13.31 8.31
N GLU A 240 6.48 -14.20 8.61
CA GLU A 240 5.98 -15.23 7.69
C GLU A 240 5.30 -14.62 6.45
N GLN A 241 4.60 -13.51 6.63
CA GLN A 241 3.96 -12.77 5.54
C GLN A 241 5.02 -12.08 4.66
N ASP A 242 6.05 -11.48 5.25
CA ASP A 242 7.16 -10.86 4.52
C ASP A 242 7.94 -11.90 3.69
N LEU A 243 8.13 -13.13 4.20
CA LEU A 243 8.71 -14.23 3.43
C LEU A 243 7.91 -14.49 2.14
N VAL A 244 6.58 -14.53 2.23
CA VAL A 244 5.70 -14.72 1.08
C VAL A 244 5.73 -13.51 0.15
N ILE A 245 5.72 -12.29 0.69
CA ILE A 245 5.75 -11.05 -0.10
C ILE A 245 7.02 -10.99 -0.93
N ARG A 246 8.18 -11.26 -0.33
CA ARG A 246 9.50 -11.18 -0.98
C ARG A 246 9.97 -12.49 -1.64
N ALA A 247 9.15 -13.53 -1.64
CA ALA A 247 9.52 -14.79 -2.28
C ALA A 247 9.87 -14.54 -3.78
N PRO A 248 10.93 -15.15 -4.33
CA PRO A 248 11.30 -14.94 -5.72
C PRO A 248 10.15 -15.21 -6.69
N ALA A 249 10.12 -14.48 -7.81
CA ALA A 249 9.17 -14.71 -8.90
C ALA A 249 9.57 -15.95 -9.75
N ALA A 250 9.62 -17.12 -9.11
CA ALA A 250 9.92 -18.40 -9.74
C ALA A 250 8.60 -19.11 -10.12
N SER A 251 8.24 -19.09 -11.40
CA SER A 251 7.06 -19.77 -11.95
C SER A 251 5.77 -19.58 -11.12
N VAL A 252 5.14 -20.67 -10.66
CA VAL A 252 3.91 -20.65 -9.88
C VAL A 252 4.24 -20.72 -8.38
N THR A 253 3.72 -19.79 -7.60
CA THR A 253 3.79 -19.80 -6.13
C THR A 253 2.40 -20.04 -5.55
N GLU A 254 2.25 -21.10 -4.76
CA GLU A 254 1.03 -21.37 -4.01
C GLU A 254 1.16 -20.81 -2.59
N VAL A 255 0.17 -20.02 -2.17
CA VAL A 255 0.09 -19.46 -0.80
C VAL A 255 -1.16 -20.01 -0.12
N SER A 256 -0.96 -20.96 0.78
CA SER A 256 -2.03 -21.56 1.59
C SER A 256 -2.01 -21.01 3.02
N GLY A 257 -3.17 -20.90 3.66
CA GLY A 257 -3.26 -20.50 5.06
C GLY A 257 -4.69 -20.52 5.58
N GLY A 258 -4.85 -20.58 6.90
CA GLY A 258 -6.16 -20.62 7.56
C GLY A 258 -7.00 -19.34 7.37
N PRO A 259 -8.30 -19.35 7.72
CA PRO A 259 -9.11 -18.13 7.76
C PRO A 259 -8.46 -17.04 8.61
N GLY A 260 -8.52 -15.78 8.18
CA GLY A 260 -8.01 -14.65 8.95
C GLY A 260 -6.51 -14.38 8.87
N THR A 261 -5.70 -15.21 8.20
CA THR A 261 -4.23 -15.03 8.11
C THR A 261 -3.76 -13.91 7.17
N GLY A 262 -4.66 -13.05 6.68
CA GLY A 262 -4.29 -11.90 5.86
C GLY A 262 -3.87 -12.20 4.41
N LYS A 263 -4.11 -13.41 3.87
CA LYS A 263 -3.66 -13.84 2.53
C LYS A 263 -3.93 -12.84 1.40
N THR A 264 -5.12 -12.24 1.37
CA THR A 264 -5.47 -11.25 0.35
C THR A 264 -4.58 -10.01 0.43
N ALA A 265 -4.36 -9.49 1.65
CA ALA A 265 -3.46 -8.37 1.86
C ALA A 265 -2.03 -8.74 1.46
N VAL A 266 -1.53 -9.91 1.89
CA VAL A 266 -0.21 -10.45 1.51
C VAL A 266 -0.05 -10.53 -0.02
N ALA A 267 -1.07 -10.99 -0.75
CA ALA A 267 -1.02 -11.07 -2.20
C ALA A 267 -0.93 -9.69 -2.88
N LEU A 268 -1.65 -8.69 -2.39
CA LEU A 268 -1.59 -7.32 -2.91
C LEU A 268 -0.23 -6.67 -2.62
N HIS A 269 0.31 -6.86 -1.41
CA HIS A 269 1.63 -6.36 -1.04
C HIS A 269 2.74 -7.07 -1.84
N ARG A 270 2.58 -8.36 -2.12
CA ARG A 270 3.45 -9.10 -3.04
C ARG A 270 3.45 -8.48 -4.44
N ALA A 271 2.28 -8.13 -4.98
CA ALA A 271 2.20 -7.46 -6.28
C ALA A 271 2.98 -6.13 -6.29
N ALA A 272 2.80 -5.31 -5.26
CA ALA A 272 3.53 -4.05 -5.10
C ALA A 272 5.06 -4.26 -4.95
N TYR A 273 5.48 -5.29 -4.21
CA TYR A 273 6.90 -5.65 -4.07
C TYR A 273 7.50 -6.09 -5.42
N LEU A 274 6.80 -6.92 -6.19
CA LEU A 274 7.28 -7.39 -7.49
C LEU A 274 7.43 -6.23 -8.49
N LEU A 275 6.47 -5.29 -8.50
CA LEU A 275 6.56 -4.06 -9.30
C LEU A 275 7.77 -3.20 -8.90
N TYR A 276 8.05 -3.09 -7.59
CA TYR A 276 9.23 -2.38 -7.10
C TYR A 276 10.55 -3.07 -7.50
N GLN A 277 10.64 -4.38 -7.31
CA GLN A 277 11.87 -5.15 -7.53
C GLN A 277 12.27 -5.23 -9.01
N ASP A 278 11.31 -5.44 -9.91
CA ASP A 278 11.58 -5.63 -11.35
C ASP A 278 10.57 -4.90 -12.23
N ARG A 279 10.63 -3.56 -12.20
CA ARG A 279 9.74 -2.68 -13.00
C ARG A 279 9.71 -3.02 -14.48
N ARG A 280 10.83 -3.49 -15.04
CA ARG A 280 10.92 -3.79 -16.47
C ARG A 280 10.16 -5.08 -16.81
N ARG A 281 10.30 -6.13 -16.00
CA ARG A 281 9.58 -7.39 -16.20
C ARG A 281 8.06 -7.21 -16.04
N TYR A 282 7.63 -6.34 -15.15
CA TYR A 282 6.22 -6.08 -14.86
C TYR A 282 5.68 -4.79 -15.50
N ALA A 283 6.34 -4.27 -16.54
CA ALA A 283 5.91 -3.05 -17.21
C ALA A 283 4.51 -3.13 -17.83
N GLY A 284 4.04 -4.35 -18.15
CA GLY A 284 2.66 -4.61 -18.61
C GLY A 284 1.62 -4.64 -17.50
N GLY A 285 2.02 -4.43 -16.25
CA GLY A 285 1.18 -4.48 -15.07
C GLY A 285 0.95 -5.89 -14.51
N ILE A 286 0.19 -5.94 -13.41
CA ILE A 286 -0.20 -7.18 -12.73
C ILE A 286 -1.72 -7.29 -12.74
N LEU A 287 -2.25 -8.46 -13.13
CA LEU A 287 -3.68 -8.76 -13.05
C LEU A 287 -3.99 -9.57 -11.79
N VAL A 288 -4.82 -9.01 -10.92
CA VAL A 288 -5.38 -9.71 -9.76
C VAL A 288 -6.80 -10.13 -10.09
N VAL A 289 -7.03 -11.44 -10.15
CA VAL A 289 -8.35 -12.00 -10.40
C VAL A 289 -9.04 -12.29 -9.06
N SER A 290 -10.15 -11.60 -8.82
CA SER A 290 -10.99 -11.75 -7.66
C SER A 290 -12.19 -12.67 -7.96
N PRO A 291 -12.61 -13.56 -7.04
CA PRO A 291 -13.81 -14.36 -7.21
C PRO A 291 -15.10 -13.54 -7.31
N THR A 292 -15.18 -12.37 -6.65
CA THR A 292 -16.41 -11.55 -6.60
C THR A 292 -16.13 -10.07 -6.77
N PRO A 293 -17.07 -9.29 -7.35
CA PRO A 293 -16.98 -7.83 -7.42
C PRO A 293 -16.91 -7.16 -6.04
N LEU A 294 -17.61 -7.72 -5.05
CA LEU A 294 -17.55 -7.21 -3.67
C LEU A 294 -16.13 -7.27 -3.11
N LEU A 295 -15.38 -8.35 -3.37
CA LEU A 295 -14.00 -8.44 -2.93
C LEU A 295 -13.10 -7.45 -3.69
N VAL A 296 -13.38 -7.17 -4.97
CA VAL A 296 -12.67 -6.11 -5.72
C VAL A 296 -12.81 -4.78 -4.99
N ALA A 297 -14.05 -4.34 -4.75
CA ALA A 297 -14.34 -3.08 -4.05
C ALA A 297 -13.71 -3.04 -2.64
N TYR A 298 -13.73 -4.17 -1.92
CA TYR A 298 -13.11 -4.27 -0.60
C TYR A 298 -11.58 -4.07 -0.63
N THR A 299 -10.90 -4.52 -1.70
CA THR A 299 -9.43 -4.45 -1.86
C THR A 299 -8.93 -3.19 -2.57
N GLU A 300 -9.81 -2.43 -3.21
CA GLU A 300 -9.46 -1.33 -4.10
C GLU A 300 -8.63 -0.23 -3.41
N GLY A 301 -8.88 0.05 -2.13
CA GLY A 301 -8.15 1.07 -1.36
C GLY A 301 -6.69 0.74 -1.04
N VAL A 302 -6.26 -0.52 -1.16
CA VAL A 302 -4.91 -0.95 -0.72
C VAL A 302 -3.82 -0.61 -1.74
N LEU A 303 -4.12 -0.69 -3.04
CA LEU A 303 -3.11 -0.44 -4.08
C LEU A 303 -2.78 1.05 -4.28
N PRO A 304 -3.76 1.97 -4.26
CA PRO A 304 -3.48 3.40 -4.26
C PRO A 304 -2.61 3.83 -3.08
N SER A 305 -2.87 3.28 -1.89
CA SER A 305 -2.07 3.55 -0.68
C SER A 305 -0.66 2.95 -0.69
N LEU A 306 -0.32 2.18 -1.74
CA LEU A 306 1.01 1.63 -1.98
C LEU A 306 1.72 2.33 -3.16
N GLY A 307 1.09 3.33 -3.77
CA GLY A 307 1.67 4.11 -4.87
C GLY A 307 1.74 3.37 -6.22
N GLU A 308 0.95 2.30 -6.40
CA GLU A 308 0.93 1.42 -7.58
C GLU A 308 -0.32 1.60 -8.45
N GLU A 309 -0.93 2.78 -8.38
CA GLU A 309 -2.13 3.13 -9.14
C GLU A 309 -1.91 2.95 -10.65
N GLY A 310 -2.83 2.22 -11.30
CA GLY A 310 -2.77 1.95 -12.73
C GLY A 310 -1.79 0.85 -13.17
N GLN A 311 -0.94 0.32 -12.28
CA GLN A 311 -0.04 -0.80 -12.60
C GLN A 311 -0.60 -2.17 -12.20
N VAL A 312 -1.55 -2.18 -11.27
CA VAL A 312 -2.24 -3.40 -10.84
C VAL A 312 -3.73 -3.27 -11.19
N ALA A 313 -4.23 -4.19 -12.01
CA ALA A 313 -5.64 -4.27 -12.35
C ALA A 313 -6.30 -5.37 -11.51
N ILE A 314 -7.32 -5.00 -10.73
CA ILE A 314 -8.18 -5.98 -10.05
C ILE A 314 -9.44 -6.18 -10.89
N ARG A 315 -9.76 -7.44 -11.23
CA ARG A 315 -10.95 -7.81 -12.00
C ARG A 315 -11.67 -8.95 -11.32
N ALA A 316 -13.01 -8.92 -11.31
CA ALA A 316 -13.79 -10.06 -10.89
C ALA A 316 -13.81 -11.12 -12.01
N VAL A 317 -13.95 -12.39 -11.69
CA VAL A 317 -14.09 -13.47 -12.69
C VAL A 317 -15.22 -13.16 -13.69
N GLY A 318 -16.32 -12.56 -13.21
CA GLY A 318 -17.46 -12.20 -14.04
C GLY A 318 -17.23 -11.04 -15.02
N SER A 319 -16.16 -10.25 -14.85
CA SER A 319 -15.83 -9.08 -15.68
C SER A 319 -14.40 -9.15 -16.23
N LEU A 320 -13.86 -10.36 -16.37
CA LEU A 320 -12.48 -10.59 -16.83
C LEU A 320 -12.31 -10.34 -18.34
N VAL A 321 -13.39 -10.45 -19.12
CA VAL A 321 -13.37 -10.29 -20.58
C VAL A 321 -13.95 -8.92 -20.93
N ASP A 322 -13.19 -8.14 -21.68
CA ASP A 322 -13.63 -6.81 -22.12
C ASP A 322 -14.93 -6.90 -22.95
N GLY A 323 -15.88 -6.03 -22.62
CA GLY A 323 -17.19 -5.98 -23.29
C GLY A 323 -18.17 -7.09 -22.88
N ALA A 324 -17.82 -7.95 -21.92
CA ALA A 324 -18.71 -8.98 -21.39
C ALA A 324 -18.73 -8.96 -19.86
N GLU A 325 -19.94 -8.87 -19.30
CA GLU A 325 -20.17 -8.90 -17.85
C GLU A 325 -21.15 -10.01 -17.49
N ALA A 326 -20.75 -10.86 -16.55
CA ALA A 326 -21.60 -11.90 -16.01
C ALA A 326 -22.63 -11.27 -15.07
N THR A 327 -23.91 -11.44 -15.41
CA THR A 327 -25.04 -10.90 -14.63
C THR A 327 -25.65 -11.90 -13.65
N ALA A 328 -25.21 -13.15 -13.67
CA ALA A 328 -25.75 -14.22 -12.85
C ALA A 328 -24.67 -15.21 -12.39
N TYR A 329 -24.92 -15.86 -11.26
CA TYR A 329 -24.11 -16.97 -10.76
C TYR A 329 -24.81 -18.30 -11.08
N ASP A 330 -24.07 -19.21 -11.67
CA ASP A 330 -24.53 -20.59 -11.89
C ASP A 330 -24.53 -21.39 -10.58
N GLU A 331 -25.42 -22.37 -10.48
CA GLU A 331 -25.33 -23.38 -9.42
C GLU A 331 -23.97 -24.10 -9.47
N PRO A 332 -23.41 -24.51 -8.31
CA PRO A 332 -22.06 -25.09 -8.26
C PRO A 332 -21.84 -26.28 -9.19
N ALA A 333 -22.87 -27.12 -9.39
CA ALA A 333 -22.80 -28.26 -10.31
C ALA A 333 -22.67 -27.80 -11.77
N VAL A 334 -23.42 -26.78 -12.18
CA VAL A 334 -23.39 -26.20 -13.54
C VAL A 334 -22.08 -25.45 -13.78
N ALA A 335 -21.65 -24.63 -12.81
CA ALA A 335 -20.39 -23.90 -12.85
C ALA A 335 -19.20 -24.84 -13.05
N ARG A 336 -19.18 -25.99 -12.36
CA ARG A 336 -18.13 -27.02 -12.51
C ARG A 336 -18.06 -27.58 -13.93
N VAL A 337 -19.22 -27.83 -14.56
CA VAL A 337 -19.26 -28.33 -15.95
C VAL A 337 -18.78 -27.25 -16.92
N LYS A 338 -19.30 -26.02 -16.79
CA LYS A 338 -18.94 -24.86 -17.62
C LYS A 338 -17.45 -24.49 -17.51
N GLY A 339 -16.88 -24.55 -16.31
CA GLY A 339 -15.46 -24.28 -16.05
C GLY A 339 -14.50 -25.41 -16.40
N SER A 340 -14.98 -26.54 -16.93
CA SER A 340 -14.14 -27.68 -17.29
C SER A 340 -13.67 -27.61 -18.75
N ALA A 341 -12.53 -28.27 -19.04
CA ALA A 341 -12.02 -28.41 -20.41
C ALA A 341 -13.00 -29.11 -21.37
N ARG A 342 -14.03 -29.80 -20.86
CA ARG A 342 -15.09 -30.40 -21.68
C ARG A 342 -15.91 -29.35 -22.44
N MET A 343 -16.06 -28.15 -21.86
CA MET A 343 -16.82 -27.05 -22.47
C MET A 343 -16.17 -26.56 -23.77
N LEU A 344 -14.85 -26.73 -23.95
CA LEU A 344 -14.16 -26.41 -25.20
C LEU A 344 -14.76 -27.15 -26.41
N LYS A 345 -15.19 -28.41 -26.24
CA LYS A 345 -15.82 -29.19 -27.32
C LYS A 345 -17.18 -28.61 -27.70
N VAL A 346 -17.96 -28.20 -26.69
CA VAL A 346 -19.27 -27.59 -26.87
C VAL A 346 -19.14 -26.24 -27.56
N LEU A 347 -18.25 -25.37 -27.08
CA LEU A 347 -17.99 -24.05 -27.65
C LEU A 347 -17.50 -24.13 -29.10
N ARG A 348 -16.59 -25.05 -29.43
CA ARG A 348 -16.14 -25.27 -30.82
C ARG A 348 -17.29 -25.67 -31.73
N LYS A 349 -18.16 -26.57 -31.28
CA LYS A 349 -19.34 -27.01 -32.06
C LYS A 349 -20.34 -25.86 -32.23
N ALA A 350 -20.60 -25.10 -31.18
CA ALA A 350 -21.51 -23.95 -31.21
C ALA A 350 -20.99 -22.84 -32.16
N ALA A 351 -19.71 -22.48 -32.08
CA ALA A 351 -19.09 -21.49 -32.94
C ALA A 351 -19.16 -21.89 -34.42
N ARG A 352 -18.90 -23.17 -34.73
CA ARG A 352 -19.04 -23.70 -36.08
C ARG A 352 -20.49 -23.64 -36.59
N GLY A 353 -21.45 -24.05 -35.76
CA GLY A 353 -22.87 -23.99 -36.12
C GLY A 353 -23.37 -22.55 -36.37
N ALA A 354 -22.87 -21.56 -35.65
CA ALA A 354 -23.22 -20.15 -35.85
C ALA A 354 -22.75 -19.60 -37.22
N LEU A 355 -21.57 -20.02 -37.68
CA LEU A 355 -21.06 -19.67 -39.00
C LEU A 355 -21.88 -20.32 -40.11
N GLU A 356 -22.24 -21.60 -39.95
CA GLU A 356 -23.03 -22.36 -40.93
C GLU A 356 -24.49 -21.87 -41.01
N GLY A 357 -25.06 -21.40 -39.89
CA GLY A 357 -26.42 -20.83 -39.84
C GLY A 357 -26.56 -19.43 -40.46
N THR A 358 -25.48 -18.66 -40.51
CA THR A 358 -25.49 -17.29 -41.08
C THR A 358 -25.48 -17.30 -42.62
N THR A 359 -24.98 -18.38 -43.24
CA THR A 359 -24.97 -18.55 -44.71
C THR A 359 -26.31 -18.97 -45.32
N ALA A 360 -27.35 -19.23 -44.52
CA ALA A 360 -28.64 -19.75 -45.00
C ALA A 360 -29.71 -18.67 -45.27
N THR A 361 -29.44 -17.38 -45.03
CA THR A 361 -30.45 -16.30 -45.17
C THR A 361 -30.01 -15.21 -46.15
N ALA A 362 -29.85 -15.58 -47.42
CA ALA A 362 -29.93 -14.63 -48.53
C ALA A 362 -31.15 -15.02 -49.39
N PRO A 363 -32.30 -14.32 -49.30
CA PRO A 363 -33.36 -14.49 -50.27
C PRO A 363 -32.90 -13.88 -51.59
N GLY A 364 -32.51 -14.74 -52.53
CA GLY A 364 -32.20 -14.35 -53.90
C GLY A 364 -33.38 -13.63 -54.52
N GLY A 365 -33.17 -12.39 -54.92
CA GLY A 365 -34.11 -11.62 -55.71
C GLY A 365 -34.40 -12.32 -57.03
N ARG A 366 -35.66 -12.69 -57.25
CA ARG A 366 -36.21 -12.85 -58.59
C ARG A 366 -37.23 -11.75 -58.81
N GLY A 367 -36.89 -10.85 -59.73
CA GLY A 367 -37.78 -9.82 -60.23
C GLY A 367 -38.95 -10.41 -61.00
N GLY A 368 -40.12 -9.81 -60.82
CA GLY A 368 -41.32 -10.02 -61.63
C GLY A 368 -42.31 -8.92 -61.29
N GLY A 369 -42.49 -7.96 -62.21
CA GLY A 369 -43.27 -6.74 -61.98
C GLY A 369 -44.78 -6.93 -61.90
N GLY A 370 -45.46 -5.90 -61.37
CA GLY A 370 -46.92 -5.80 -61.40
C GLY A 370 -47.46 -4.65 -60.55
N ARG A 371 -47.96 -3.61 -61.23
CA ARG A 371 -48.62 -2.38 -60.74
C ARG A 371 -49.65 -2.55 -59.60
N GLY A 372 -49.69 -1.53 -58.73
CA GLY A 372 -50.91 -0.77 -58.43
C GLY A 372 -51.55 -0.94 -57.05
N GLY A 373 -51.75 0.18 -56.34
CA GLY A 373 -52.83 0.31 -55.34
C GLY A 373 -52.45 0.93 -53.99
N ARG A 374 -52.89 2.17 -53.75
CA ARG A 374 -52.99 2.88 -52.47
C ARG A 374 -53.68 2.05 -51.38
N THR A 375 -53.22 2.16 -50.13
CA THR A 375 -53.92 2.72 -48.94
C THR A 375 -53.22 2.34 -47.64
N GLY A 376 -53.20 3.27 -46.69
CA GLY A 376 -52.45 3.15 -45.44
C GLY A 376 -53.20 2.47 -44.29
N ARG A 377 -52.46 2.08 -43.27
CA ARG A 377 -52.85 2.19 -41.85
C ARG A 377 -51.65 1.87 -40.96
N THR A 378 -51.28 2.86 -40.16
CA THR A 378 -50.54 2.73 -38.91
C THR A 378 -51.33 1.90 -37.91
N VAL A 379 -50.69 0.90 -37.29
CA VAL A 379 -51.14 0.32 -36.01
C VAL A 379 -49.92 0.04 -35.14
N SER A 380 -49.86 0.75 -34.02
CA SER A 380 -49.04 0.45 -32.86
C SER A 380 -49.74 -0.61 -31.99
N ALA A 381 -48.97 -1.53 -31.44
CA ALA A 381 -49.33 -2.39 -30.30
C ALA A 381 -47.99 -2.76 -29.64
N GLY A 382 -47.75 -2.61 -28.34
CA GLY A 382 -48.67 -2.61 -27.21
C GLY A 382 -48.08 -3.61 -26.20
N ALA A 383 -47.25 -3.11 -25.28
CA ALA A 383 -46.60 -3.91 -24.24
C ALA A 383 -47.64 -4.40 -23.22
N GLY A 384 -47.76 -5.71 -23.05
CA GLY A 384 -48.59 -6.35 -22.04
C GLY A 384 -47.72 -6.92 -20.93
N ALA A 385 -47.72 -6.26 -19.77
CA ALA A 385 -47.28 -6.82 -18.50
C ALA A 385 -48.36 -7.79 -18.00
N LEU A 386 -47.95 -8.97 -17.51
CA LEU A 386 -48.79 -9.87 -16.74
C LEU A 386 -48.04 -10.33 -15.49
N THR A 387 -48.40 -9.67 -14.41
CA THR A 387 -48.24 -10.06 -13.01
C THR A 387 -49.04 -11.34 -12.74
N GLY A 388 -48.48 -12.27 -11.97
CA GLY A 388 -49.19 -13.45 -11.46
C GLY A 388 -48.53 -13.97 -10.19
N GLN A 389 -49.08 -13.57 -9.04
CA GLN A 389 -48.82 -14.16 -7.73
C GLN A 389 -49.42 -15.57 -7.66
N LEU A 390 -48.67 -16.50 -7.07
CA LEU A 390 -49.03 -17.20 -5.84
C LEU A 390 -47.74 -17.57 -5.09
#